data_AF-A0A543PVQ3-F1
#
_entry.id   AF-A0A543PVQ3-F1
#
_cell.length_a   1.000
_cell.length_b   1.000
_cell.length_c   1.000
_cell.angle_alpha   90.00
_cell.angle_beta   90.00
_cell.angle_gamma   90.00
#
_symmetry.space_group_name_H-M   'P 1'
#
loop_
_entity.id
_entity.type
_entity.pdbx_description
1 polymer ?
#
loop_
_entity_poly.entity_id
_entity_poly.type
_entity_poly.pdbx_seq_one_letter_code
_entity_poly.pdbx_strand_id
1 'polypeptide(L)'
;MLSPAHRAVGALLVATMASPLVGGCSSSDPTAYCAALKAADAQWGQAGASLEDKAAATRFVETVKGIELTAPDEVKSEWATLQTLFEKFATDTPDLSGVTPEMKDFEEAAKRIEAHAKATCGIDLGT
;
A
#
# COMPACT_ATOMS: atom_id res chain seq x y z
N MET A 1 -42.82 3.07 -53.75
CA MET A 1 -42.72 4.48 -53.30
C MET A 1 -41.61 4.58 -52.26
N LEU A 2 -40.62 5.43 -52.54
CA LEU A 2 -39.55 6.02 -51.71
C LEU A 2 -38.73 5.16 -50.71
N SER A 3 -37.44 5.00 -51.03
CA SER A 3 -36.32 5.20 -50.08
C SER A 3 -35.98 6.71 -50.06
N PRO A 4 -35.34 7.30 -49.01
CA PRO A 4 -33.93 7.02 -48.73
C PRO A 4 -33.39 7.25 -47.28
N ALA A 5 -32.17 6.72 -47.08
CA ALA A 5 -31.04 7.30 -46.34
C ALA A 5 -31.21 7.65 -44.86
N HIS A 6 -30.61 6.82 -43.99
CA HIS A 6 -29.75 7.34 -42.92
C HIS A 6 -28.37 6.70 -43.08
N ARG A 7 -27.51 7.38 -43.86
CA ARG A 7 -26.06 7.31 -43.72
C ARG A 7 -25.71 7.99 -42.40
N ALA A 8 -25.08 7.26 -41.49
CA ALA A 8 -24.08 7.83 -40.59
C ALA A 8 -23.23 6.69 -40.04
N VAL A 9 -22.15 6.42 -40.76
CA VAL A 9 -20.94 5.84 -40.19
C VAL A 9 -20.48 6.81 -39.09
N GLY A 10 -20.68 6.43 -37.84
CA GLY A 10 -20.08 7.09 -36.68
C GLY A 10 -19.12 6.11 -36.03
N ALA A 11 -17.87 6.13 -36.49
CA ALA A 11 -16.79 5.36 -35.87
C ALA A 11 -16.64 5.78 -34.41
N LEU A 12 -16.94 4.88 -33.49
CA LEU A 12 -16.63 5.02 -32.07
C LEU A 12 -15.13 4.80 -31.89
N LEU A 13 -14.32 5.84 -32.10
CA LEU A 13 -12.91 5.86 -31.73
C LEU A 13 -12.78 6.59 -30.39
N VAL A 14 -13.02 5.87 -29.30
CA VAL A 14 -12.50 6.28 -28.00
C VAL A 14 -11.01 6.01 -28.04
N ALA A 15 -10.23 7.08 -28.24
CA ALA A 15 -8.78 7.03 -28.13
C ALA A 15 -8.40 6.77 -26.67
N THR A 16 -8.28 5.50 -26.29
CA THR A 16 -7.53 5.10 -25.09
C THR A 16 -6.09 5.54 -25.31
N MET A 17 -5.69 6.57 -24.58
CA MET A 17 -4.29 6.94 -24.42
C MET A 17 -3.58 5.80 -23.71
N ALA A 18 -3.07 4.83 -24.47
CA ALA A 18 -2.07 3.90 -23.99
C ALA A 18 -0.75 4.69 -23.89
N SER A 19 -0.46 5.20 -22.70
CA SER A 19 0.89 5.69 -22.39
C SER A 19 1.85 4.50 -22.43
N PRO A 20 2.88 4.51 -23.28
CA PRO A 20 3.95 3.52 -23.20
C PRO A 20 4.83 3.94 -22.03
N LEU A 21 4.51 3.47 -20.82
CA LEU A 21 5.51 3.47 -19.76
C LEU A 21 6.56 2.44 -20.14
N VAL A 22 7.71 2.96 -20.56
CA VAL A 22 8.96 2.24 -20.78
C VAL A 22 9.21 1.36 -19.57
N GLY A 23 9.19 0.05 -19.80
CA GLY A 23 9.43 -0.97 -18.79
C GLY A 23 10.85 -0.86 -18.22
N GLY A 24 10.95 -0.28 -17.03
CA GLY A 24 11.91 -0.70 -16.02
C GLY A 24 11.33 -1.91 -15.31
N CYS A 25 12.03 -3.04 -15.35
CA CYS A 25 11.62 -4.29 -14.71
C CYS A 25 11.65 -4.16 -13.19
N SER A 26 10.50 -3.90 -12.58
CA SER A 26 10.08 -4.50 -11.30
C SER A 26 8.58 -4.26 -11.17
N SER A 27 7.79 -4.97 -11.97
CA SER A 27 6.32 -4.91 -11.88
C SER A 27 5.91 -5.66 -10.62
N SER A 28 6.00 -5.01 -9.45
CA SER A 28 5.31 -5.47 -8.26
C SER A 28 3.86 -5.69 -8.64
N ASP A 29 3.38 -6.93 -8.58
CA ASP A 29 2.01 -7.28 -8.96
C ASP A 29 1.06 -6.56 -7.98
N PRO A 30 0.26 -5.58 -8.45
CA PRO A 30 -0.68 -4.89 -7.57
C PRO A 30 -1.63 -5.87 -6.88
N THR A 31 -1.90 -7.03 -7.48
CA THR A 31 -2.72 -8.09 -6.90
C THR A 31 -2.09 -8.67 -5.62
N ALA A 32 -0.78 -8.91 -5.62
CA ALA A 32 -0.07 -9.47 -4.47
C ALA A 32 -0.02 -8.46 -3.32
N TYR A 33 0.32 -7.20 -3.64
CA TYR A 33 0.31 -6.10 -2.67
C TYR A 33 -1.08 -5.91 -2.04
N CYS A 34 -2.12 -5.79 -2.86
CA CYS A 34 -3.48 -5.59 -2.36
C CYS A 34 -4.00 -6.80 -1.55
N ALA A 35 -3.60 -8.03 -1.90
CA ALA A 35 -3.93 -9.22 -1.12
C ALA A 35 -3.23 -9.21 0.24
N ALA A 36 -1.94 -8.83 0.29
CA ALA A 36 -1.19 -8.69 1.54
C ALA A 36 -1.84 -7.65 2.46
N LEU A 37 -2.24 -6.49 1.92
CA LEU A 37 -2.94 -5.46 2.68
C LEU A 37 -4.27 -5.94 3.26
N LYS A 38 -5.10 -6.65 2.49
CA LYS A 38 -6.38 -7.19 2.99
C LYS A 38 -6.18 -8.23 4.10
N ALA A 39 -5.15 -9.07 3.97
CA ALA A 39 -4.82 -10.05 5.00
C ALA A 39 -4.35 -9.36 6.28
N ALA A 40 -3.53 -8.32 6.16
CA ALA A 40 -3.05 -7.52 7.29
C ALA A 40 -4.20 -6.78 8.00
N ASP A 41 -5.10 -6.12 7.26
CA ASP A 41 -6.28 -5.45 7.79
C ASP A 41 -7.17 -6.41 8.62
N ALA A 42 -7.46 -7.58 8.06
CA ALA A 42 -8.22 -8.62 8.76
C ALA A 42 -7.50 -9.14 10.02
N GLN A 43 -6.16 -9.23 9.99
CA GLN A 43 -5.35 -9.65 11.13
C GLN A 43 -5.36 -8.59 12.24
N TRP A 44 -5.16 -7.32 11.89
CA TRP A 44 -5.09 -6.22 12.86
C TRP A 44 -6.44 -5.91 13.49
N GLY A 45 -7.53 -5.91 12.70
CA GLY A 45 -8.90 -5.70 13.20
C GLY A 45 -9.36 -6.78 14.20
N GLN A 46 -8.75 -7.97 14.16
CA GLN A 46 -9.01 -9.06 15.11
C GLN A 46 -8.01 -9.09 16.28
N ALA A 47 -6.85 -8.45 16.12
CA ALA A 47 -5.72 -8.61 17.05
C ALA A 47 -5.64 -7.53 18.14
N GLY A 48 -6.25 -6.35 17.97
CA GLY A 48 -6.31 -5.30 19.01
C GLY A 48 -4.98 -5.12 19.77
N ALA A 49 -3.88 -5.10 19.03
CA ALA A 49 -2.55 -5.37 19.59
C ALA A 49 -1.82 -4.08 19.98
N SER A 50 -1.27 -4.05 21.21
CA SER A 50 -0.41 -2.96 21.69
C SER A 50 1.03 -3.20 21.24
N LEU A 51 1.70 -2.15 20.75
CA LEU A 51 3.14 -2.20 20.42
C LEU A 51 4.03 -2.34 21.65
N GLU A 52 3.50 -2.14 22.86
CA GLU A 52 4.23 -2.39 24.11
C GLU A 52 4.47 -3.89 24.36
N ASP A 53 3.66 -4.77 23.77
CA ASP A 53 3.89 -6.20 23.83
C ASP A 53 4.90 -6.61 22.75
N LYS A 54 6.06 -7.13 23.17
CA LYS A 54 7.14 -7.52 22.24
C LYS A 54 6.66 -8.53 21.20
N ALA A 55 5.84 -9.51 21.59
CA ALA A 55 5.38 -10.54 20.65
C ALA A 55 4.41 -9.96 19.61
N ALA A 56 3.55 -9.02 20.01
CA ALA A 56 2.73 -8.25 19.11
C ALA A 56 3.59 -7.38 18.17
N ALA A 57 4.57 -6.64 18.70
CA ALA A 57 5.48 -5.84 17.89
C ALA A 57 6.24 -6.69 16.87
N THR A 58 6.76 -7.86 17.25
CA THR A 58 7.40 -8.80 16.32
C THR A 58 6.44 -9.24 15.21
N ARG A 59 5.18 -9.56 15.53
CA ARG A 59 4.17 -9.91 14.50
C ARG A 59 3.86 -8.75 13.56
N PHE A 60 3.85 -7.51 14.06
CA PHE A 60 3.71 -6.32 13.22
C PHE A 60 4.90 -6.18 12.26
N VAL A 61 6.13 -6.32 12.75
CA VAL A 61 7.35 -6.30 11.92
C VAL A 61 7.26 -7.36 10.81
N GLU A 62 6.89 -8.59 11.14
CA GLU A 62 6.76 -9.67 10.15
C GLU A 62 5.68 -9.39 9.10
N THR A 63 4.54 -8.84 9.53
CA THR A 63 3.43 -8.46 8.64
C THR A 63 3.86 -7.35 7.69
N VAL A 64 4.46 -6.28 8.22
CA VAL A 64 4.93 -5.13 7.43
C VAL A 64 6.01 -5.56 6.43
N LYS A 65 6.96 -6.39 6.85
CA LYS A 65 7.97 -6.96 5.97
C LYS A 65 7.36 -7.79 4.83
N GLY A 66 6.32 -8.58 5.12
CA GLY A 66 5.58 -9.32 4.12
C GLY A 66 4.91 -8.40 3.07
N ILE A 67 4.32 -7.29 3.54
CA ILE A 67 3.73 -6.28 2.66
C ILE A 67 4.81 -5.60 1.81
N GLU A 68 5.91 -5.14 2.42
CA GLU A 68 7.03 -4.47 1.73
C GLU A 68 7.59 -5.31 0.57
N LEU A 69 7.76 -6.62 0.78
CA LEU A 69 8.27 -7.52 -0.26
C LEU A 69 7.41 -7.54 -1.52
N THR A 70 6.11 -7.30 -1.37
CA THR A 70 5.14 -7.26 -2.48
C THR A 70 4.80 -5.84 -2.91
N ALA A 71 5.26 -4.83 -2.17
CA ALA A 71 4.91 -3.43 -2.41
C ALA A 71 5.48 -2.93 -3.75
N PRO A 72 4.74 -2.05 -4.44
CA PRO A 72 5.25 -1.33 -5.59
C PRO A 72 6.28 -0.29 -5.15
N ASP A 73 7.20 0.03 -6.06
CA ASP A 73 8.39 0.86 -5.77
C ASP A 73 8.00 2.24 -5.21
N GLU A 74 6.82 2.76 -5.58
CA GLU A 74 6.27 4.04 -5.13
C GLU A 74 6.03 4.14 -3.62
N VAL A 75 5.83 3.02 -2.92
CA VAL A 75 5.58 3.00 -1.46
C VAL A 75 6.46 2.02 -0.70
N LYS A 76 7.40 1.34 -1.39
CA LYS A 76 8.26 0.34 -0.77
C LYS A 76 9.16 0.94 0.31
N SER A 77 9.71 2.13 0.06
CA SER A 77 10.51 2.87 1.05
C SER A 77 9.71 3.22 2.30
N GLU A 78 8.45 3.60 2.15
CA GLU A 78 7.55 3.96 3.24
C GLU A 78 7.25 2.74 4.13
N TRP A 79 7.07 1.56 3.52
CA TRP A 79 6.91 0.32 4.28
C TRP A 79 8.16 -0.03 5.06
N ALA A 80 9.36 0.15 4.49
CA ALA A 80 10.62 -0.03 5.21
C ALA A 80 10.78 0.98 6.37
N THR A 81 10.30 2.22 6.18
CA THR A 81 10.24 3.24 7.26
C THR A 81 9.33 2.77 8.41
N LEU A 82 8.13 2.26 8.13
CA LEU A 82 7.26 1.70 9.18
C LEU A 82 7.84 0.45 9.83
N GLN A 83 8.53 -0.42 9.07
CA GLN A 83 9.23 -1.57 9.63
C GLN A 83 10.25 -1.12 10.69
N THR A 84 11.05 -0.10 10.36
CA THR A 84 12.06 0.45 11.27
C THR A 84 11.43 0.95 12.57
N LEU A 85 10.24 1.57 12.52
CA LEU A 85 9.52 1.97 13.73
C LEU A 85 9.16 0.75 14.59
N PHE A 86 8.51 -0.26 14.01
CA PHE A 86 8.05 -1.43 14.76
C PHE A 86 9.20 -2.27 15.32
N GLU A 87 10.36 -2.30 14.64
CA GLU A 87 11.57 -2.95 15.13
C GLU A 87 12.07 -2.33 16.45
N LYS A 88 11.86 -1.03 16.68
CA LYS A 88 12.21 -0.37 17.95
C LYS A 88 11.39 -0.89 19.13
N PHE A 89 10.20 -1.41 18.88
CA PHE A 89 9.32 -2.03 19.88
C PHE A 89 9.53 -3.54 20.00
N ALA A 90 10.03 -4.21 18.95
CA ALA A 90 10.23 -5.66 18.90
C ALA A 90 11.54 -6.14 19.58
N THR A 91 12.05 -5.42 20.57
CA THR A 91 13.29 -5.73 21.29
C THR A 91 13.05 -5.91 22.80
N ASP A 92 13.97 -6.58 23.50
CA ASP A 92 13.86 -6.81 24.95
C ASP A 92 14.00 -5.52 25.77
N THR A 93 14.70 -4.52 25.22
CA THR A 93 14.88 -3.21 25.85
C THR A 93 14.65 -2.10 24.80
N PRO A 94 13.38 -1.69 24.57
CA PRO A 94 13.05 -0.66 23.59
C PRO A 94 13.74 0.66 23.91
N ASP A 95 14.54 1.17 22.97
CA ASP A 95 15.04 2.54 23.02
C ASP A 95 14.11 3.45 22.22
N LEU A 96 13.24 4.14 22.94
CA LEU A 96 12.26 5.05 22.36
C LEU A 96 12.74 6.51 22.36
N SER A 97 13.96 6.79 22.82
CA SER A 97 14.47 8.16 22.95
C SER A 97 14.53 8.93 21.62
N GLY A 98 14.68 8.20 20.51
CA GLY A 98 14.67 8.74 19.15
C GLY A 98 13.32 8.70 18.43
N VAL A 99 12.26 8.11 19.00
CA VAL A 99 10.98 7.95 18.28
C VAL A 99 10.26 9.28 18.10
N THR A 100 10.17 10.10 19.15
CA THR A 100 9.49 11.40 19.12
C THR A 100 9.96 12.33 17.99
N PRO A 101 11.27 12.55 17.75
CA PRO A 101 11.71 13.40 16.65
C PRO A 101 11.44 12.79 15.26
N GLU A 102 11.36 11.46 15.16
CA GLU A 102 11.10 10.73 13.90
C GLU A 102 9.60 10.55 13.61
N MET A 103 8.72 10.81 14.58
CA MET A 103 7.26 10.60 14.45
C MET A 103 6.67 11.26 13.20
N LYS A 104 7.17 12.43 12.83
CA LYS A 104 6.70 13.12 11.62
C LYS A 104 6.99 12.30 10.35
N ASP A 105 8.16 11.69 10.25
CA ASP A 105 8.54 10.90 9.09
C ASP A 105 7.72 9.61 9.01
N PHE A 106 7.44 8.98 10.16
CA PHE A 106 6.55 7.82 10.24
C PHE A 106 5.10 8.17 9.87
N GLU A 107 4.57 9.30 10.34
CA GLU A 107 3.25 9.78 9.97
C GLU A 107 3.13 10.09 8.48
N GLU A 108 4.17 10.70 7.89
CA GLU A 108 4.19 10.98 6.47
C GLU A 108 4.26 9.69 5.63
N ALA A 109 5.07 8.72 6.05
CA ALA A 109 5.12 7.41 5.41
C ALA A 109 3.77 6.69 5.48
N ALA A 110 3.13 6.68 6.65
CA ALA A 110 1.79 6.11 6.83
C ALA A 110 0.75 6.76 5.90
N LYS A 111 0.71 8.10 5.84
CA LYS A 111 -0.22 8.83 4.94
C LYS A 111 0.01 8.50 3.46
N ARG A 112 1.27 8.35 3.03
CA ARG A 112 1.59 7.97 1.64
C ARG A 112 1.14 6.54 1.34
N ILE A 113 1.37 5.62 2.27
CA ILE A 113 0.88 4.23 2.18
C ILE A 113 -0.65 4.18 2.10
N GLU A 114 -1.34 4.87 3.01
CA GLU A 114 -2.81 4.92 3.08
C GLU A 114 -3.40 5.46 1.77
N ALA A 115 -2.87 6.58 1.28
CA ALA A 115 -3.31 7.18 0.03
C ALA A 115 -3.11 6.22 -1.16
N HIS A 116 -1.96 5.54 -1.21
CA HIS A 116 -1.68 4.58 -2.27
C HIS A 116 -2.56 3.32 -2.16
N ALA A 117 -2.75 2.77 -0.96
CA ALA A 117 -3.64 1.63 -0.71
C ALA A 117 -5.08 1.94 -1.12
N LYS A 118 -5.57 3.15 -0.83
CA LYS A 118 -6.89 3.60 -1.23
C LYS A 118 -7.01 3.76 -2.75
N ALA A 119 -6.03 4.40 -3.39
CA ALA A 119 -6.05 4.65 -4.83
C ALA A 119 -5.88 3.36 -5.66
N THR A 120 -5.00 2.46 -5.24
CA THR A 120 -4.61 1.26 -6.00
C THR A 120 -5.44 0.04 -5.64
N CYS A 121 -5.77 -0.14 -4.35
CA CYS A 121 -6.44 -1.33 -3.84
C CYS A 121 -7.88 -1.10 -3.36
N GLY A 122 -8.31 0.16 -3.21
CA GLY A 122 -9.61 0.49 -2.63
C GLY A 122 -9.76 0.13 -1.15
N ILE A 123 -8.63 0.04 -0.42
CA ILE A 123 -8.59 -0.32 1.01
C ILE A 123 -8.34 0.96 1.82
N ASP A 124 -9.08 1.13 2.92
CA ASP A 124 -8.86 2.20 3.89
C ASP A 124 -8.16 1.61 5.12
N LEU A 125 -6.89 1.96 5.33
CA LEU A 125 -6.05 1.39 6.39
C LEU A 125 -6.11 2.19 7.72
N GLY A 126 -6.77 3.36 7.73
CA GLY A 126 -6.75 4.33 8.83
C GLY A 126 -8.00 4.33 9.72
N THR A 127 -8.60 3.16 9.98
CA THR A 127 -9.80 3.04 10.83
C THR A 127 -9.53 3.27 12.30
#